data_AF-A0ABD0QDP5-F1
#
_entry.id   AF-A0ABD0QDP5-F1
#
_cell.length_a   1.000
_cell.length_b   1.000
_cell.length_c   1.000
_cell.angle_alpha   90.00
_cell.angle_beta   90.00
_cell.angle_gamma   90.00
#
_symmetry.space_group_name_H-M   'P 1'
#
loop_
_entity.id
_entity.type
_entity.pdbx_description
1 polymer ?
#
loop_
_entity_poly.entity_id
_entity_poly.type
_entity_poly.pdbx_seq_one_letter_code
_entity_poly.pdbx_strand_id
1 'polypeptide(L)'
;MVIDFRRNPPALTPLSIMDSTVAAVETFKFLGSIISQDLKWDTHIDSIAKKAQQRLYFLRQLKKFNLPQELLKKVYSAVIESVLCTSITV
;
A
#
# COMPACT_ATOMS: atom_id res chain seq x y z
N MET A 1 -11.09 -8.12 12.01
CA MET A 1 -11.13 -8.18 10.54
C MET A 1 -11.65 -9.55 10.14
N VAL A 2 -12.66 -9.63 9.28
CA VAL A 2 -13.18 -10.90 8.76
C VAL A 2 -12.69 -11.02 7.32
N ILE A 3 -12.09 -12.16 6.98
CA ILE A 3 -11.59 -12.47 5.63
C ILE A 3 -12.33 -13.71 5.16
N ASP A 4 -13.00 -13.61 4.01
CA ASP A 4 -13.76 -14.70 3.42
C ASP A 4 -13.32 -14.92 1.97
N PHE A 5 -12.79 -16.11 1.69
CA PHE A 5 -12.29 -16.48 0.35
C PHE A 5 -13.32 -17.23 -0.50
N ARG A 6 -14.55 -17.39 -0.01
CA ARG A 6 -15.63 -18.03 -0.77
C ARG A 6 -15.97 -17.18 -2.00
N ARG A 7 -16.19 -17.82 -3.15
CA ARG A 7 -16.60 -17.14 -4.41
C ARG A 7 -17.96 -16.45 -4.31
N ASN A 8 -18.84 -16.97 -3.46
CA ASN A 8 -20.14 -16.39 -3.16
C ASN A 8 -20.30 -16.32 -1.63
N PRO A 9 -19.70 -15.30 -0.98
CA PRO A 9 -19.78 -15.17 0.46
C PRO A 9 -21.21 -14.74 0.84
N PRO A 10 -21.78 -15.31 1.92
CA PRO A 10 -23.03 -14.81 2.48
C PRO A 10 -22.85 -13.37 2.97
N ALA A 11 -23.96 -12.67 3.16
CA ALA A 11 -23.93 -11.34 3.77
C ALA A 11 -23.20 -11.40 5.13
N LEU A 12 -22.27 -10.47 5.35
CA LEU A 12 -21.50 -10.39 6.59
C LEU A 12 -22.46 -10.07 7.75
N THR A 13 -22.46 -10.91 8.78
CA THR A 13 -23.23 -10.64 10.00
C THR A 13 -22.59 -9.49 10.79
N PRO A 14 -23.39 -8.60 11.41
CA PRO A 14 -22.84 -7.52 12.24
C PRO A 14 -21.99 -8.07 13.39
N LEU A 15 -20.73 -7.64 13.46
CA LEU A 15 -19.83 -7.98 14.56
C LEU A 15 -20.05 -6.99 15.70
N SER A 16 -20.25 -7.47 16.93
CA SER A 16 -20.36 -6.62 18.12
C SER A 16 -19.26 -6.94 19.12
N ILE A 17 -18.64 -5.92 19.69
CA ILE A 17 -17.62 -6.01 20.74
C ILE A 17 -18.11 -5.17 21.92
N MET A 18 -18.29 -5.78 23.10
CA MET A 18 -18.81 -5.10 24.30
C MET A 18 -20.10 -4.30 24.01
N ASP A 19 -21.07 -4.95 23.36
CA ASP A 19 -22.35 -4.35 22.93
C ASP A 19 -22.26 -3.19 21.93
N SER A 20 -21.06 -2.92 21.38
CA SER A 20 -20.85 -1.96 20.29
C SER A 20 -20.70 -2.67 18.95
N THR A 21 -21.58 -2.36 18.00
CA THR A 21 -21.45 -2.86 16.63
C THR A 21 -20.23 -2.25 15.94
N VAL A 22 -19.40 -3.11 15.35
CA VAL A 22 -18.23 -2.74 14.56
C VAL A 22 -18.69 -2.37 13.15
N ALA A 23 -18.36 -1.16 12.72
CA ALA A 23 -18.70 -0.69 11.38
C ALA A 23 -17.98 -1.52 10.30
N ALA A 24 -18.72 -1.92 9.27
CA ALA A 24 -18.13 -2.44 8.04
C ALA A 24 -17.62 -1.27 7.18
N VAL A 25 -16.43 -1.41 6.62
CA VAL A 25 -15.79 -0.41 5.76
C VAL A 25 -15.29 -1.06 4.49
N GLU A 26 -15.36 -0.34 3.38
CA GLU A 26 -14.90 -0.83 2.07
C GLU A 26 -13.38 -0.97 2.00
N THR A 27 -12.64 -0.08 2.67
CA THR A 27 -11.18 -0.13 2.75
C THR A 27 -10.70 0.18 4.16
N PHE A 28 -9.63 -0.48 4.57
CA PHE A 28 -9.00 -0.28 5.86
C PHE A 28 -7.48 -0.25 5.71
N LYS A 29 -6.82 0.72 6.33
CA LYS A 29 -5.36 0.82 6.32
C LYS A 29 -4.78 0.16 7.56
N PHE A 30 -4.03 -0.93 7.37
CA PHE A 30 -3.39 -1.68 8.43
C PHE A 30 -1.88 -1.79 8.17
N LEU A 31 -1.06 -1.33 9.12
CA LEU A 31 0.40 -1.37 9.06
C LEU A 31 1.01 -0.79 7.76
N GLY A 32 0.33 0.18 7.14
CA GLY A 32 0.77 0.79 5.88
C GLY A 32 0.19 0.14 4.62
N SER A 33 -0.44 -1.03 4.74
CA SER A 33 -1.16 -1.72 3.67
C SER A 33 -2.63 -1.32 3.64
N ILE A 34 -3.19 -1.16 2.44
CA ILE A 34 -4.64 -0.93 2.29
C ILE A 34 -5.26 -2.27 1.96
N ILE A 35 -6.25 -2.66 2.74
CA ILE A 35 -7.00 -3.89 2.56
C ILE A 35 -8.42 -3.49 2.15
N SER A 36 -8.86 -3.93 0.97
CA SER A 36 -10.24 -3.73 0.53
C SER A 36 -11.13 -4.89 0.98
N GLN A 37 -12.43 -4.62 1.08
CA GLN A 37 -13.46 -5.63 1.41
C GLN A 37 -13.52 -6.76 0.38
N ASP A 38 -13.28 -6.46 -0.91
CA ASP A 38 -13.24 -7.46 -1.99
C ASP A 38 -11.89 -8.18 -2.09
N LEU A 39 -10.96 -7.92 -1.15
CA LEU A 39 -9.62 -8.49 -1.06
C LEU A 39 -8.76 -8.26 -2.31
N LYS A 40 -9.12 -7.28 -3.14
CA LYS A 40 -8.29 -6.83 -4.26
C LYS A 40 -7.23 -5.84 -3.78
N TRP A 41 -6.15 -5.77 -4.54
CA TRP A 41 -5.02 -4.92 -4.21
C TRP A 41 -5.01 -3.59 -4.98
N ASP A 42 -5.99 -3.33 -5.84
CA ASP A 42 -6.02 -2.17 -6.74
C ASP A 42 -5.81 -0.84 -5.98
N THR A 43 -6.57 -0.62 -4.91
CA THR A 43 -6.46 0.61 -4.10
C THR A 43 -5.09 0.73 -3.43
N HIS A 44 -4.52 -0.39 -2.98
CA HIS A 44 -3.19 -0.42 -2.36
C HIS A 44 -2.10 -0.12 -3.39
N ILE A 45 -2.16 -0.78 -4.55
CA ILE A 45 -1.24 -0.61 -5.67
C ILE A 45 -1.26 0.84 -6.14
N ASP A 46 -2.43 1.44 -6.33
CA ASP A 46 -2.56 2.84 -6.72
C ASP A 46 -1.93 3.80 -5.70
N SER A 47 -2.15 3.53 -4.41
CA SER A 47 -1.54 4.32 -3.34
C SER A 47 -0.02 4.22 -3.33
N ILE A 48 0.55 3.02 -3.52
CA ILE A 48 1.99 2.80 -3.59
C ILE A 48 2.57 3.45 -4.85
N ALA A 49 1.94 3.24 -6.01
CA ALA A 49 2.38 3.76 -7.29
C ALA A 49 2.44 5.29 -7.28
N LYS A 50 1.40 5.98 -6.77
CA LYS A 50 1.40 7.44 -6.61
C LYS A 50 2.55 7.92 -5.73
N LYS A 51 2.80 7.25 -4.60
CA LYS A 51 3.89 7.59 -3.68
C LYS A 51 5.27 7.37 -4.30
N ALA A 52 5.45 6.27 -5.04
CA ALA A 52 6.68 5.98 -5.78
C ALA A 52 6.91 7.01 -6.91
N GLN A 53 5.85 7.39 -7.64
CA GLN A 53 5.93 8.39 -8.70
C GLN A 53 6.37 9.76 -8.19
N GLN A 54 5.85 10.21 -7.04
CA GLN A 54 6.30 11.46 -6.39
C GLN A 54 7.80 11.40 -6.08
N ARG A 55 8.31 10.25 -5.61
CA ARG A 55 9.73 10.06 -5.29
C ARG A 55 10.61 9.97 -6.55
N LEU A 56 10.11 9.33 -7.61
CA LEU A 56 10.76 9.29 -8.91
C LEU A 56 10.93 10.69 -9.52
N TYR A 57 10.01 11.62 -9.26
CA TYR A 57 10.18 13.00 -9.69
C TYR A 57 11.46 13.62 -9.13
N PHE A 58 11.74 13.44 -7.83
CA PHE A 58 12.97 13.93 -7.21
C PHE A 58 14.22 13.27 -7.80
N LEU A 59 14.19 11.96 -8.04
CA LEU A 59 15.29 11.26 -8.70
C LEU A 59 15.58 11.84 -10.10
N ARG A 60 14.52 12.18 -10.87
CA ARG A 60 14.65 12.86 -12.16
C ARG A 60 15.25 14.26 -12.03
N GLN A 61 14.90 15.03 -10.99
CA GLN A 61 15.53 16.33 -10.75
C GLN A 61 17.02 16.17 -10.39
N LEU A 62 17.35 15.22 -9.51
CA LEU A 62 18.73 14.92 -9.12
C LEU A 62 19.60 14.51 -10.32
N LYS A 63 19.04 13.75 -11.26
CA LYS A 63 19.73 13.41 -12.52
C LYS A 63 20.10 14.64 -13.35
N LYS A 64 19.30 15.71 -13.34
CA LYS A 64 19.59 16.95 -14.08
C LYS A 64 20.81 17.70 -13.54
N PHE A 65 21.20 17.46 -12.28
CA PHE A 65 22.40 18.02 -11.68
C PHE A 65 23.67 17.20 -11.98
N ASN A 66 23.61 16.23 -12.91
CA ASN A 66 24.73 15.39 -13.32
C ASN A 66 25.40 14.63 -12.16
N LEU A 67 24.61 14.23 -11.16
CA LEU A 67 25.12 13.41 -10.06
C LEU A 67 25.65 12.06 -10.55
N PRO A 68 26.66 11.47 -9.87
CA PRO A 68 27.18 10.16 -10.22
C PRO A 68 26.08 9.10 -10.24
N GLN A 69 26.12 8.21 -11.23
CA GLN A 69 25.13 7.14 -11.38
C GLN A 69 25.03 6.26 -10.13
N GLU A 70 26.15 5.97 -9.48
CA GLU A 70 26.18 5.20 -8.24
C GLU A 70 25.43 5.87 -7.09
N LEU A 71 25.45 7.19 -7.01
CA LEU A 71 24.65 7.93 -6.03
C LEU A 71 23.16 7.87 -6.38
N LEU A 72 22.80 8.03 -7.67
CA LEU A 72 21.41 7.91 -8.13
C LEU A 72 20.82 6.52 -7.85
N LYS A 73 21.61 5.44 -8.02
CA LYS A 73 21.21 4.08 -7.66
C LYS A 73 20.93 3.96 -6.15
N LYS A 74 21.81 4.48 -5.30
CA LYS A 74 21.61 4.48 -3.84
C LYS A 74 20.34 5.24 -3.43
N VAL A 75 20.09 6.39 -4.05
CA VAL A 75 18.85 7.16 -3.81
C VAL A 75 17.64 6.37 -4.27
N TYR A 76 17.70 5.71 -5.44
CA TYR A 76 16.61 4.86 -5.90
C TYR A 76 16.27 3.76 -4.90
N SER A 77 17.25 2.99 -4.45
CA SER A 77 17.02 1.90 -3.49
C SER A 77 16.54 2.42 -2.12
N ALA A 78 17.17 3.47 -1.59
CA ALA A 78 16.77 4.00 -0.29
C ALA A 78 15.37 4.65 -0.30
N VAL A 79 14.98 5.29 -1.40
CA VAL A 79 13.80 6.16 -1.43
C VAL A 79 12.64 5.56 -2.21
N ILE A 80 12.87 4.93 -3.37
CA ILE A 80 11.78 4.37 -4.19
C ILE A 80 11.53 2.91 -3.85
N GLU A 81 12.58 2.08 -3.85
CA GLU A 81 12.47 0.65 -3.56
C GLU A 81 11.93 0.41 -2.14
N SER A 82 12.32 1.23 -1.17
CA SER A 82 11.76 1.18 0.19
C SER A 82 10.24 1.40 0.25
N VAL A 83 9.63 2.10 -0.72
CA VAL A 83 8.16 2.24 -0.82
C VAL A 83 7.52 1.03 -1.45
N LEU A 84 8.15 0.49 -2.49
CA LEU A 84 7.63 -0.65 -3.22
C LEU A 84 7.66 -1.92 -2.35
N CYS A 85 8.66 -2.02 -1.48
CA CYS A 85 8.87 -3.19 -0.64
C CYS A 85 8.28 -3.06 0.78
N THR A 86 7.55 -1.99 1.12
CA THR A 86 7.06 -1.79 2.51
C THR A 86 6.20 -2.94 3.04
N SER A 87 5.51 -3.63 2.14
CA SER A 87 4.55 -4.69 2.48
C SER A 87 5.10 -6.10 2.20
N ILE A 88 6.36 -6.21 1.79
CA ILE A 88 7.05 -7.48 1.51
C ILE A 88 7.89 -7.82 2.74
N THR A 89 7.36 -8.67 3.63
CA THR A 89 8.18 -9.36 4.61
C THR A 89 8.93 -10.50 3.92
N VAL A 90 10.27 -10.43 3.89
CA VAL A 90 11.16 -11.54 3.50
C VAL A 90 11.26 -12.52 4.64
#